data_AF-A0A937BPT3-F1
#
_entry.id   AF-A0A937BPT3-F1
#
_cell.length_a   1.000
_cell.length_b   1.000
_cell.length_c   1.000
_cell.angle_alpha   90.00
_cell.angle_beta   90.00
_cell.angle_gamma   90.00
#
_symmetry.space_group_name_H-M   'P 1'
#
loop_
_entity.id
_entity.type
_entity.pdbx_description
1 polymer ?
#
loop_
_entity_poly.entity_id
_entity_poly.type
_entity_poly.pdbx_seq_one_letter_code
_entity_poly.pdbx_strand_id
1 'polypeptide(L)'
;MRTRLLLIACLLFAGEGMAQRHVVNWAYGPFATPEDAAFVVDLDRISLATGPFGERGRTLWIYQDDQVFRSVGRSASRGNCAFTLDGDHFMRTEGAFCTKVSCVFLLEKDRTRPGSLKVHRAEGPFCTATNGGFVIEQNVVYLAEGVFANRADAILILPEGIALVAVLTILAGS
;
A
#
# COMPACT_ATOMS: atom_id res chain seq x y z
N MET A 1 -16.31 -3.94 -48.41
CA MET A 1 -16.18 -4.74 -47.16
C MET A 1 -14.83 -4.59 -46.45
N ARG A 2 -13.71 -4.28 -47.14
CA ARG A 2 -12.38 -4.08 -46.50
C ARG A 2 -12.29 -2.90 -45.52
N THR A 3 -13.07 -1.83 -45.73
CA THR A 3 -12.99 -0.60 -44.91
C THR A 3 -13.64 -0.72 -43.54
N ARG A 4 -14.57 -1.68 -43.34
CA ARG A 4 -15.24 -1.89 -42.04
C ARG A 4 -14.42 -2.72 -41.05
N LEU A 5 -13.47 -3.53 -41.52
CA LEU A 5 -12.59 -4.31 -40.63
C LEU A 5 -11.51 -3.45 -39.95
N LEU A 6 -11.03 -2.39 -40.61
CA LEU A 6 -9.97 -1.54 -40.05
C LEU A 6 -10.45 -0.69 -38.86
N LEU A 7 -11.72 -0.28 -38.87
CA LEU A 7 -12.32 0.53 -37.79
C LEU A 7 -12.55 -0.28 -36.51
N ILE A 8 -12.75 -1.60 -36.61
CA ILE A 8 -12.89 -2.49 -35.45
C ILE A 8 -11.52 -2.81 -34.83
N ALA A 9 -10.46 -2.88 -35.63
CA ALA A 9 -9.10 -3.10 -35.13
C ALA A 9 -8.55 -1.92 -34.33
N CYS A 10 -8.87 -0.67 -34.68
CA CYS A 10 -8.43 0.51 -33.90
C CYS A 10 -9.14 0.66 -32.55
N LEU A 11 -10.36 0.14 -32.39
CA LEU A 11 -11.09 0.17 -31.11
C LEU A 11 -10.61 -0.90 -30.12
N LEU A 12 -9.90 -1.93 -30.59
CA LEU A 12 -9.36 -3.00 -29.75
C LEU A 12 -7.99 -2.67 -29.11
N PHE A 13 -7.34 -1.58 -29.53
CA PHE A 13 -6.03 -1.15 -29.01
C PHE A 13 -6.09 0.11 -28.12
N ALA A 14 -7.27 0.69 -27.89
CA ALA A 14 -7.42 1.88 -27.04
C ALA A 14 -7.57 1.55 -25.53
N GLY A 15 -7.24 0.32 -25.14
CA GLY A 15 -7.30 -0.16 -23.76
C GLY A 15 -5.93 -0.30 -23.11
N GLU A 16 -4.94 0.52 -23.48
CA GLU A 16 -3.76 0.67 -22.62
C GLU A 16 -4.20 1.47 -21.41
N GLY A 17 -4.39 0.77 -20.29
CA GLY A 17 -4.82 1.35 -19.03
C GLY A 17 -4.00 2.58 -18.72
N MET A 18 -4.68 3.71 -18.55
CA MET A 18 -4.06 4.88 -17.95
C MET A 18 -3.42 4.44 -16.65
N ALA A 19 -2.08 4.48 -16.58
CA ALA A 19 -1.33 4.23 -15.37
C ALA A 19 -1.91 5.15 -14.28
N GLN A 20 -2.69 4.57 -13.36
CA GLN A 20 -3.31 5.35 -12.30
C GLN A 20 -2.23 5.67 -11.28
N ARG A 21 -1.78 6.91 -11.32
CA ARG A 21 -0.95 7.50 -10.28
C ARG A 21 -1.84 7.89 -9.12
N HIS A 22 -1.53 7.33 -7.96
CA HIS A 22 -2.18 7.55 -6.69
C HIS A 22 -1.26 8.38 -5.79
N VAL A 23 -1.78 9.49 -5.26
CA VAL A 23 -1.07 10.28 -4.24
C VAL A 23 -1.73 9.97 -2.91
N VAL A 24 -0.93 9.48 -1.96
CA VAL A 24 -1.33 9.29 -0.57
C VAL A 24 -0.97 10.56 0.19
N ASN A 25 -1.93 11.14 0.90
CA ASN A 25 -1.75 12.41 1.58
C ASN A 25 -1.73 12.25 3.09
N TRP A 26 -1.08 13.16 3.80
CA TRP A 26 -1.20 13.26 5.25
C TRP A 26 -2.58 13.78 5.62
N ALA A 27 -3.25 13.11 6.56
CA ALA A 27 -4.50 13.63 7.14
C ALA A 27 -4.22 14.78 8.12
N TYR A 28 -3.08 14.70 8.81
CA TYR A 28 -2.52 15.72 9.71
C TYR A 28 -1.10 15.28 10.11
N GLY A 29 -0.31 16.18 10.68
CA GLY A 29 0.93 15.82 11.36
C GLY A 29 1.76 17.03 11.78
N PRO A 30 2.73 16.87 12.69
CA PRO A 30 3.72 17.91 13.00
C PRO A 30 4.76 18.10 11.88
N PHE A 31 4.77 17.20 10.89
CA PHE A 31 5.76 17.13 9.82
C PHE A 31 5.21 17.59 8.45
N ALA A 32 3.91 17.85 8.34
CA ALA A 32 3.26 18.26 7.11
C ALA A 32 1.90 18.92 7.39
N THR A 33 1.45 19.80 6.50
CA THR A 33 0.07 20.30 6.52
C THR A 33 -0.90 19.21 6.04
N PRO A 34 -2.16 19.21 6.54
CA PRO A 34 -3.18 18.33 6.00
C PRO A 34 -3.24 18.42 4.47
N GLU A 35 -3.44 17.29 3.82
CA GLU A 35 -3.44 17.13 2.36
C GLU A 35 -2.06 17.21 1.67
N ASP A 36 -0.96 17.44 2.40
CA ASP A 36 0.37 17.30 1.80
C ASP A 36 0.62 15.87 1.34
N ALA A 37 1.25 15.74 0.18
CA ALA A 37 1.59 14.44 -0.38
C ALA A 37 2.65 13.73 0.49
N ALA A 38 2.33 12.52 0.94
CA ALA A 38 3.20 11.65 1.73
C ALA A 38 3.93 10.65 0.83
N PHE A 39 3.18 9.96 -0.03
CA PHE A 39 3.68 8.93 -0.92
C PHE A 39 3.04 9.02 -2.29
N VAL A 40 3.75 8.56 -3.30
CA VAL A 40 3.24 8.35 -4.65
C VAL A 40 3.25 6.87 -4.92
N VAL A 41 2.08 6.31 -5.20
CA VAL A 41 1.90 4.94 -5.65
C VAL A 41 1.54 4.97 -7.11
N ASP A 42 2.36 4.34 -7.96
CA ASP A 42 2.15 4.39 -9.40
C ASP A 42 2.59 3.06 -10.02
N LEU A 43 1.67 2.45 -10.78
CA LEU A 43 1.80 1.10 -11.33
C LEU A 43 2.09 0.06 -10.25
N ASP A 44 3.38 -0.26 -10.09
CA ASP A 44 3.96 -1.29 -9.23
C ASP A 44 4.92 -0.69 -8.19
N ARG A 45 4.91 0.63 -7.99
CA ARG A 45 5.94 1.35 -7.21
C ARG A 45 5.36 2.21 -6.11
N ILE A 46 6.05 2.23 -4.98
CA ILE A 46 5.79 3.15 -3.87
C ILE A 46 7.02 4.05 -3.72
N SER A 47 6.81 5.35 -3.91
CA SER A 47 7.85 6.37 -3.85
C SER A 47 7.53 7.40 -2.78
N LEU A 48 8.57 8.04 -2.23
CA LEU A 48 8.35 9.25 -1.44
C LEU A 48 7.74 10.32 -2.35
N ALA A 49 6.77 11.05 -1.83
CA ALA A 49 6.30 12.26 -2.48
C ALA A 49 7.30 13.39 -2.26
N THR A 50 7.52 14.20 -3.29
CA THR A 50 8.33 15.43 -3.20
C THR A 50 7.53 16.61 -3.73
N GLY A 51 7.70 17.77 -3.11
CA GLY A 51 6.96 18.98 -3.49
C GLY A 51 5.46 18.93 -3.14
N PRO A 52 4.75 20.05 -3.31
CA PRO A 52 3.37 20.21 -2.83
C PRO A 52 2.34 19.38 -3.59
N PHE A 53 2.65 18.99 -4.83
CA PHE A 53 1.74 18.22 -5.70
C PHE A 53 2.09 16.72 -5.74
N GLY A 54 2.95 16.27 -4.83
CA GLY A 54 3.35 14.88 -4.71
C GLY A 54 4.08 14.35 -5.92
N GLU A 55 5.09 15.08 -6.41
CA GLU A 55 5.99 14.59 -7.46
C GLU A 55 6.67 13.29 -7.03
N ARG A 56 6.99 12.43 -8.00
CA ARG A 56 7.62 11.16 -7.72
C ARG A 56 9.07 11.38 -7.30
N GLY A 57 9.36 11.19 -6.03
CA GLY A 57 10.71 11.15 -5.49
C GLY A 57 11.35 9.77 -5.62
N ARG A 58 12.22 9.43 -4.67
CA ARG A 58 12.89 8.13 -4.61
C ARG A 58 11.87 7.00 -4.44
N THR A 59 11.88 6.03 -5.35
CA THR A 59 11.14 4.78 -5.17
C THR A 59 11.76 3.96 -4.05
N LEU A 60 10.93 3.63 -3.05
CA LEU A 60 11.30 2.85 -1.88
C LEU A 60 11.01 1.37 -2.10
N TRP A 61 9.85 1.08 -2.69
CA TRP A 61 9.32 -0.27 -2.83
C TRP A 61 8.80 -0.50 -4.24
N ILE A 62 8.90 -1.75 -4.67
CA ILE A 62 8.29 -2.27 -5.87
C ILE A 62 7.40 -3.43 -5.42
N TYR A 63 6.14 -3.48 -5.83
CA TYR A 63 5.23 -4.56 -5.47
C TYR A 63 4.65 -5.23 -6.71
N GLN A 64 4.47 -6.53 -6.63
CA GLN A 64 3.85 -7.35 -7.67
C GLN A 64 2.90 -8.31 -6.98
N ASP A 65 1.62 -8.22 -7.33
CA ASP A 65 0.55 -8.97 -6.67
C ASP A 65 0.63 -8.78 -5.14
N ASP A 66 0.87 -9.85 -4.39
CA ASP A 66 0.98 -9.83 -2.94
C ASP A 66 2.42 -9.67 -2.41
N GLN A 67 3.42 -9.50 -3.28
CA GLN A 67 4.83 -9.46 -2.90
C GLN A 67 5.42 -8.06 -3.03
N VAL A 68 6.30 -7.71 -2.09
CA VAL A 68 6.90 -6.38 -1.99
C VAL A 68 8.41 -6.51 -1.89
N PHE A 69 9.10 -5.74 -2.72
CA PHE A 69 10.55 -5.76 -2.86
C PHE A 69 11.14 -4.41 -2.51
N ARG A 70 12.34 -4.43 -1.91
CA ARG A 70 13.15 -3.21 -1.78
C ARG A 70 13.55 -2.74 -3.16
N SER A 71 13.35 -1.46 -3.42
CA SER A 71 13.93 -0.80 -4.59
C SER A 71 15.45 -0.66 -4.40
N VAL A 72 16.23 -1.01 -5.42
CA VAL A 72 17.69 -0.88 -5.41
C VAL A 72 18.20 -0.12 -6.64
N GLY A 73 19.31 0.61 -6.45
CA GLY A 73 19.94 1.39 -7.49
C GLY A 73 19.18 2.66 -7.88
N ARG A 74 19.77 3.44 -8.80
CA ARG A 74 19.20 4.71 -9.26
C ARG A 74 17.98 4.55 -10.17
N SER A 75 17.89 3.42 -10.88
CA SER A 75 16.77 3.08 -11.77
C SER A 75 15.59 2.45 -11.03
N ALA A 76 15.67 2.28 -9.71
CA ALA A 76 14.67 1.59 -8.90
C ALA A 76 14.35 0.20 -9.48
N SER A 77 15.36 -0.67 -9.46
CA SER A 77 15.24 -2.07 -9.85
C SER A 77 14.79 -2.93 -8.67
N ARG A 78 14.24 -4.10 -8.95
CA ARG A 78 13.79 -5.06 -7.93
C ARG A 78 14.98 -5.64 -7.17
N GLY A 79 15.00 -5.44 -5.86
CA GLY A 79 15.94 -6.05 -4.94
C GLY A 79 15.33 -7.24 -4.20
N ASN A 80 15.82 -7.48 -2.98
CA ASN A 80 15.29 -8.54 -2.12
C ASN A 80 13.84 -8.27 -1.72
N CYS A 81 13.09 -9.36 -1.57
CA CYS A 81 11.74 -9.32 -1.04
C CYS A 81 11.77 -8.87 0.42
N ALA A 82 10.89 -7.96 0.77
CA ALA A 82 10.75 -7.41 2.10
C ALA A 82 9.46 -7.84 2.78
N PHE A 83 8.37 -7.91 2.02
CA PHE A 83 7.06 -8.30 2.56
C PHE A 83 6.27 -9.16 1.59
N THR A 84 5.36 -9.97 2.15
CA THR A 84 4.32 -10.68 1.41
C THR A 84 3.00 -10.59 2.19
N LEU A 85 1.92 -10.29 1.48
CA LEU A 85 0.56 -10.46 1.97
C LEU A 85 0.13 -11.93 1.74
N ASP A 86 -0.29 -12.60 2.80
CA ASP A 86 -0.67 -14.01 2.80
C ASP A 86 -2.04 -14.16 3.48
N GLY A 87 -3.10 -13.94 2.71
CA GLY A 87 -4.46 -13.80 3.23
C GLY A 87 -4.53 -12.63 4.21
N ASP A 88 -4.79 -12.95 5.48
CA ASP A 88 -4.91 -11.95 6.55
C ASP A 88 -3.57 -11.64 7.26
N HIS A 89 -2.45 -12.18 6.77
CA HIS A 89 -1.13 -11.99 7.38
C HIS A 89 -0.22 -11.16 6.48
N PHE A 90 0.32 -10.07 7.01
CA PHE A 90 1.37 -9.32 6.33
C PHE A 90 2.73 -9.70 6.92
N MET A 91 3.49 -10.47 6.15
CA MET A 91 4.73 -11.11 6.59
C MET A 91 5.95 -10.32 6.15
N ARG A 92 6.95 -10.15 7.02
CA ARG A 92 8.34 -9.91 6.62
C ARG A 92 8.87 -11.13 5.91
N THR A 93 9.62 -10.86 4.86
CA THR A 93 10.29 -11.88 4.06
C THR A 93 11.76 -11.55 3.87
N GLU A 94 12.54 -12.55 3.50
CA GLU A 94 13.94 -12.40 3.14
C GLU A 94 14.28 -13.08 1.80
N GLY A 95 15.39 -12.65 1.21
CA GLY A 95 15.91 -13.17 -0.05
C GLY A 95 15.11 -12.73 -1.28
N ALA A 96 15.54 -13.20 -2.46
CA ALA A 96 14.90 -12.89 -3.73
C ALA A 96 13.56 -13.62 -3.93
N PHE A 97 13.36 -14.74 -3.22
CA PHE A 97 12.21 -15.64 -3.36
C PHE A 97 11.12 -15.45 -2.29
N CYS A 98 11.17 -14.36 -1.52
CA CYS A 98 10.17 -14.03 -0.51
C CYS A 98 9.98 -15.13 0.56
N THR A 99 11.08 -15.65 1.13
CA THR A 99 10.98 -16.60 2.23
C THR A 99 10.39 -15.90 3.45
N LYS A 100 9.21 -16.34 3.90
CA LYS A 100 8.49 -15.77 5.05
C LYS A 100 9.28 -16.00 6.34
N VAL A 101 9.45 -14.95 7.14
CA VAL A 101 10.25 -14.98 8.37
C VAL A 101 9.40 -14.68 9.61
N SER A 102 8.73 -13.54 9.62
CA SER A 102 7.93 -13.10 10.77
C SER A 102 6.74 -12.27 10.33
N CYS A 103 5.67 -12.29 11.10
CA CYS A 103 4.55 -11.41 10.88
C CYS A 103 4.89 -9.96 11.27
N VAL A 104 4.29 -9.02 10.54
CA VAL A 104 4.30 -7.59 10.85
C VAL A 104 2.91 -7.14 11.23
N PHE A 105 1.93 -7.54 10.43
CA PHE A 105 0.53 -7.23 10.69
C PHE A 105 -0.35 -8.47 10.59
N LEU A 106 -1.39 -8.48 11.42
CA LEU A 106 -2.55 -9.35 11.30
C LEU A 106 -3.77 -8.49 10.96
N LEU A 107 -4.48 -8.86 9.91
CA LEU A 107 -5.64 -8.14 9.39
C LEU A 107 -6.92 -8.77 9.96
N GLU A 108 -7.80 -7.94 10.49
CA GLU A 108 -9.10 -8.38 11.00
C GLU A 108 -10.21 -7.49 10.48
N LYS A 109 -11.23 -8.08 9.85
CA LYS A 109 -12.42 -7.32 9.42
C LYS A 109 -13.22 -6.90 10.66
N ASP A 110 -13.50 -5.60 10.78
CA ASP A 110 -14.28 -5.08 11.91
C ASP A 110 -15.75 -5.48 11.76
N ARG A 111 -16.21 -6.41 12.60
CA ARG A 111 -17.62 -6.85 12.61
C ARG A 111 -18.59 -5.76 13.07
N THR A 112 -18.11 -4.76 13.81
CA THR A 112 -18.93 -3.67 14.35
C THR A 112 -19.10 -2.53 13.36
N ARG A 113 -18.14 -2.37 12.43
CA ARG A 113 -18.15 -1.35 11.38
C ARG A 113 -17.89 -1.99 10.01
N PRO A 114 -18.94 -2.39 9.30
CA PRO A 114 -18.81 -2.96 7.96
C PRO A 114 -18.02 -2.02 7.04
N GLY A 115 -16.97 -2.55 6.39
CA GLY A 115 -16.07 -1.77 5.54
C GLY A 115 -14.84 -1.19 6.24
N SER A 116 -14.67 -1.44 7.54
CA SER A 116 -13.45 -1.13 8.30
C SER A 116 -12.56 -2.36 8.44
N LEU A 117 -11.25 -2.17 8.27
CA LEU A 117 -10.19 -3.17 8.47
C LEU A 117 -9.32 -2.77 9.66
N LYS A 118 -9.26 -3.62 10.67
CA LYS A 118 -8.32 -3.50 11.78
C LYS A 118 -7.00 -4.14 11.39
N VAL A 119 -5.92 -3.41 11.63
CA VAL A 119 -4.54 -3.86 11.37
C VAL A 119 -3.85 -3.94 12.71
N HIS A 120 -3.68 -5.16 13.23
CA HIS A 120 -2.96 -5.41 14.47
C HIS A 120 -1.48 -5.53 14.18
N ARG A 121 -0.63 -4.95 15.02
CA ARG A 121 0.80 -5.29 15.05
C ARG A 121 0.90 -6.75 15.45
N ALA A 122 1.75 -7.50 14.76
CA ALA A 122 1.97 -8.90 15.00
C ALA A 122 3.47 -9.19 15.01
N GLU A 123 3.85 -10.26 15.71
CA GLU A 123 5.25 -10.64 15.84
C GLU A 123 5.46 -12.15 15.73
N GLY A 124 6.70 -12.53 15.40
CA GLY A 124 7.13 -13.92 15.29
C GLY A 124 6.58 -14.66 14.06
N PRO A 125 6.99 -15.92 13.85
CA PRO A 125 6.59 -16.73 12.70
C PRO A 125 5.13 -17.20 12.77
N PHE A 126 4.51 -17.16 13.96
CA PHE A 126 3.13 -17.61 14.20
C PHE A 126 2.11 -16.47 14.25
N CYS A 127 2.53 -15.23 13.95
CA CYS A 127 1.63 -14.08 13.85
C CYS A 127 0.84 -13.79 15.12
N THR A 128 1.53 -13.77 16.27
CA THR A 128 0.89 -13.41 17.53
C THR A 128 0.54 -11.92 17.51
N ALA A 129 -0.75 -11.61 17.51
CA ALA A 129 -1.24 -10.24 17.58
C ALA A 129 -0.88 -9.61 18.94
N THR A 130 -0.42 -8.37 18.91
CA THR A 130 -0.08 -7.60 20.11
C THR A 130 -1.14 -6.53 20.35
N ASN A 131 -0.96 -5.35 19.76
CA ASN A 131 -1.87 -4.22 19.87
C ASN A 131 -2.39 -3.81 18.49
N GLY A 132 -3.50 -3.07 18.49
CA GLY A 132 -3.92 -2.32 17.31
C GLY A 132 -2.79 -1.44 16.80
N GLY A 133 -2.48 -1.58 15.52
CA GLY A 133 -1.59 -0.68 14.79
C GLY A 133 -2.39 0.44 14.16
N PHE A 134 -3.34 0.04 13.30
CA PHE A 134 -4.10 0.97 12.48
C PHE A 134 -5.55 0.49 12.27
N VAL A 135 -6.43 1.42 11.94
CA VAL A 135 -7.76 1.15 11.41
C VAL A 135 -7.85 1.79 10.03
N ILE A 136 -8.20 1.01 9.02
CA ILE A 136 -8.44 1.49 7.66
C ILE A 136 -9.95 1.50 7.45
N GLU A 137 -10.53 2.69 7.34
CA GLU A 137 -11.97 2.87 7.19
C GLU A 137 -12.21 3.74 5.96
N GLN A 138 -12.93 3.18 4.98
CA GLN A 138 -13.15 3.79 3.66
C GLN A 138 -11.82 4.09 2.95
N ASN A 139 -11.38 5.34 3.00
CA ASN A 139 -10.17 5.83 2.37
C ASN A 139 -9.26 6.57 3.38
N VAL A 140 -9.48 6.39 4.69
CA VAL A 140 -8.68 7.04 5.72
C VAL A 140 -8.01 5.99 6.60
N VAL A 141 -6.72 6.17 6.86
CA VAL A 141 -6.00 5.38 7.85
C VAL A 141 -5.98 6.15 9.16
N TYR A 142 -6.30 5.46 10.24
CA TYR A 142 -6.24 5.95 11.60
C TYR A 142 -5.20 5.18 12.40
N LEU A 143 -4.55 5.86 13.33
CA LEU A 143 -3.86 5.18 14.42
C LEU A 143 -4.87 4.37 15.23
N ALA A 144 -4.44 3.20 15.67
CA ALA A 144 -5.24 2.35 16.53
C ALA A 144 -4.63 2.22 17.92
N GLU A 145 -5.48 2.18 18.94
CA GLU A 145 -5.09 2.05 20.33
C GLU A 145 -5.66 0.80 20.99
N GLY A 146 -4.86 0.23 21.89
CA GLY A 146 -5.21 -0.94 22.68
C GLY A 146 -5.36 -2.22 21.87
N VAL A 147 -5.77 -3.29 22.56
CA VAL A 147 -5.89 -4.65 21.97
C VAL A 147 -7.05 -4.78 20.99
N PHE A 148 -8.05 -3.89 21.06
CA PHE A 148 -9.24 -3.91 20.21
C PHE A 148 -9.11 -3.04 18.95
N ALA A 149 -7.95 -2.41 18.75
CA ALA A 149 -7.68 -1.46 17.67
C ALA A 149 -8.76 -0.37 17.59
N ASN A 150 -8.96 0.34 18.70
CA ASN A 150 -9.88 1.47 18.74
C ASN A 150 -9.32 2.62 17.91
N ARG A 151 -10.18 3.28 17.13
CA ARG A 151 -9.81 4.39 16.27
C ARG A 151 -9.39 5.59 17.13
N ALA A 152 -8.21 6.13 16.87
CA ALA A 152 -7.73 7.39 17.44
C ALA A 152 -7.73 8.46 16.34
N ASP A 153 -6.64 9.20 16.23
CA ASP A 153 -6.44 10.18 15.17
C ASP A 153 -6.31 9.45 13.81
N ALA A 154 -6.70 10.11 12.69
CA ALA A 154 -6.46 9.66 11.29
C ALA A 154 -4.94 9.45 10.99
N ILE A 155 -4.34 9.77 9.86
CA ILE A 155 -2.87 9.95 9.65
C ILE A 155 -2.64 10.04 8.16
N LEU A 156 -3.36 9.24 7.38
CA LEU A 156 -3.27 9.21 5.93
C LEU A 156 -4.65 9.24 5.31
N ILE A 157 -4.74 9.96 4.19
CA ILE A 157 -5.85 9.92 3.26
C ILE A 157 -5.37 9.14 2.04
N LEU A 158 -6.08 8.07 1.75
CA LEU A 158 -5.82 7.16 0.65
C LEU A 158 -6.66 7.58 -0.56
N PRO A 159 -6.09 7.56 -1.77
CA PRO A 159 -6.88 7.65 -2.99
C PRO A 159 -7.60 6.32 -3.24
N GLU A 160 -8.72 6.37 -3.94
CA GLU A 160 -9.44 5.15 -4.35
C GLU A 160 -8.56 4.27 -5.26
N GLY A 161 -8.74 2.96 -5.20
CA GLY A 161 -8.08 2.00 -6.09
C GLY A 161 -6.64 1.62 -5.70
N ILE A 162 -6.07 2.22 -4.65
CA ILE A 162 -4.75 1.80 -4.14
C ILE A 162 -4.79 0.35 -3.63
N ALA A 163 -3.81 -0.45 -4.05
CA ALA A 163 -3.71 -1.84 -3.63
C ALA A 163 -3.44 -1.94 -2.11
N LEU A 164 -4.14 -2.86 -1.43
CA LEU A 164 -3.98 -3.06 0.02
C LEU A 164 -2.52 -3.37 0.40
N VAL A 165 -1.81 -4.18 -0.40
CA VAL A 165 -0.39 -4.48 -0.20
C VAL A 165 0.48 -3.22 -0.16
N ALA A 166 0.16 -2.21 -0.98
CA ALA A 166 0.88 -0.95 -1.02
C ALA A 166 0.60 -0.12 0.24
N VAL A 167 -0.66 -0.08 0.68
CA VAL A 167 -1.06 0.58 1.94
C VAL A 167 -0.33 -0.06 3.12
N LEU A 168 -0.37 -1.40 3.25
CA LEU A 168 0.30 -2.11 4.35
C LEU A 168 1.82 -1.92 4.32
N THR A 169 2.42 -1.84 3.13
CA THR A 169 3.85 -1.53 2.99
C THR A 169 4.19 -0.14 3.49
N ILE A 170 3.37 0.87 3.17
CA ILE A 170 3.54 2.23 3.68
C ILE A 170 3.49 2.22 5.21
N LEU A 171 2.50 1.54 5.79
CA LEU A 171 2.31 1.45 7.24
C LEU A 171 3.40 0.63 7.98
N ALA A 172 4.00 -0.36 7.30
CA ALA A 172 5.10 -1.15 7.85
C ALA A 172 6.46 -0.46 7.74
N GLY A 173 6.62 0.43 6.75
CA GLY A 173 7.85 1.14 6.45
C GLY A 173 7.95 2.54 7.05
N SER A 174 6.85 3.07 7.58
CA SER A 174 6.76 4.35 8.31
C SER A 174 7.21 4.25 9.76
#